data_AF-A0A924RPD4-F1
#
_entry.id   AF-A0A924RPD4-F1
#
_cell.length_a   1.000
_cell.length_b   1.000
_cell.length_c   1.000
_cell.angle_alpha   90.00
_cell.angle_beta   90.00
_cell.angle_gamma   90.00
#
_symmetry.space_group_name_H-M   'P 1'
#
loop_
_entity.id
_entity.type
_entity.pdbx_description
1 polymer ?
#
loop_
_entity_poly.entity_id
_entity_poly.type
_entity_poly.pdbx_seq_one_letter_code
_entity_poly.pdbx_strand_id
1 'polypeptide(L)'
;MTTLRSIYADIPASALTVEDRNTLNIAERSTTRTPAPVPTTKPIAQVDTSKRLEHTISFTNEDGSAGKPAGVRGCQIWFKIGDPAIDPNELSYMATDSASPYTYHFSGDNAGKNAYYWLRWENTRGETGPWSDVVMATVTG
;
A
#
# COMPACT_ATOMS: atom_id res chain seq x y z
N MET A 1 -15.09 10.23 -43.32
CA MET A 1 -14.36 10.29 -42.04
C MET A 1 -13.81 8.90 -41.73
N THR A 2 -12.57 8.89 -41.27
CA THR A 2 -11.55 7.84 -41.30
C THR A 2 -11.95 6.49 -40.66
N THR A 3 -11.87 5.42 -41.44
CA THR A 3 -12.01 4.00 -41.06
C THR A 3 -11.10 3.57 -39.89
N LEU A 4 -10.00 4.29 -39.65
CA LEU A 4 -9.08 4.07 -38.52
C LEU A 4 -9.73 4.25 -37.14
N ARG A 5 -10.81 5.03 -37.03
CA ARG A 5 -11.52 5.26 -35.75
C ARG A 5 -12.39 4.08 -35.34
N SER A 6 -12.85 3.30 -36.32
CA SER A 6 -13.66 2.09 -36.11
C SER A 6 -12.83 0.90 -35.65
N ILE A 7 -11.54 0.87 -35.99
CA ILE A 7 -10.60 -0.19 -35.56
C ILE A 7 -10.22 -0.01 -34.08
N TYR A 8 -10.14 1.24 -33.61
CA TYR A 8 -9.63 1.54 -32.26
C TYR A 8 -10.71 1.65 -31.18
N ALA A 9 -12.00 1.79 -31.55
CA ALA A 9 -13.08 2.10 -30.62
C ALA A 9 -14.16 1.02 -30.46
N ASP A 10 -14.10 -0.11 -31.19
CA ASP A 10 -15.13 -1.16 -31.09
C ASP A 10 -14.68 -2.36 -30.25
N ILE A 11 -14.99 -2.29 -28.96
CA ILE A 11 -15.16 -3.44 -28.07
C ILE A 11 -16.56 -3.22 -27.47
N PRO A 12 -17.56 -4.05 -27.84
CA PRO A 12 -17.49 -5.49 -27.59
C PRO A 12 -17.45 -6.44 -28.82
N ALA A 13 -17.46 -5.96 -30.07
CA ALA A 13 -17.44 -6.84 -31.25
C ALA A 13 -16.34 -6.45 -32.25
N SER A 14 -15.09 -6.81 -31.95
CA SER A 14 -13.96 -6.63 -32.86
C SER A 14 -14.23 -7.33 -34.21
N ALA A 15 -14.14 -6.59 -35.32
CA ALA A 15 -14.28 -7.11 -36.67
C ALA A 15 -13.11 -8.02 -37.11
N LEU A 16 -12.04 -8.10 -36.31
CA LEU A 16 -10.94 -9.03 -36.55
C LEU A 16 -11.32 -10.40 -36.00
N THR A 17 -11.23 -11.43 -36.85
CA THR A 17 -11.43 -12.82 -36.43
C THR A 17 -10.24 -13.31 -35.60
N VAL A 18 -10.38 -14.47 -34.95
CA VAL A 18 -9.27 -15.12 -34.22
C VAL A 18 -8.10 -15.44 -35.17
N GLU A 19 -8.40 -15.80 -36.42
CA GLU A 19 -7.39 -16.08 -37.44
C GLU A 19 -6.60 -14.83 -37.84
N ASP A 20 -7.29 -13.71 -38.07
CA ASP A 20 -6.63 -12.43 -38.38
C ASP A 20 -5.70 -11.98 -37.25
N ARG A 21 -6.12 -12.18 -35.99
CA ARG A 21 -5.31 -11.85 -34.81
C ARG A 21 -4.07 -12.74 -34.68
N ASN A 22 -4.18 -14.02 -34.96
CA ASN A 22 -3.04 -14.94 -34.96
C ASN A 22 -2.05 -14.60 -36.08
N THR A 23 -2.52 -14.27 -37.28
CA THR A 23 -1.67 -13.85 -38.41
C THR A 23 -0.95 -12.52 -38.12
N LEU A 24 -1.63 -11.58 -37.47
CA LEU A 24 -1.08 -10.27 -37.12
C LEU A 24 -0.29 -10.28 -35.80
N ASN A 25 -0.25 -11.42 -35.09
CA ASN A 25 0.36 -11.58 -33.77
C ASN A 25 -0.17 -10.54 -32.75
N ILE A 26 -1.48 -10.27 -32.79
CA ILE A 26 -2.18 -9.33 -31.91
C ILE A 26 -2.92 -10.14 -30.85
N ALA A 27 -2.52 -10.00 -29.58
CA ALA A 27 -3.20 -10.67 -28.48
C ALA A 27 -4.61 -10.10 -28.25
N GLU A 28 -5.58 -10.97 -27.97
CA GLU A 28 -6.91 -10.53 -27.51
C GLU A 28 -6.79 -9.83 -26.16
N ARG A 29 -7.44 -8.67 -26.04
CA ARG A 29 -7.50 -7.95 -24.77
C ARG A 29 -8.34 -8.76 -23.79
N SER A 30 -7.72 -9.19 -22.69
CA SER A 30 -8.47 -9.83 -21.59
C SER A 30 -9.58 -8.92 -21.09
N THR A 31 -10.81 -9.41 -21.12
CA THR A 31 -12.01 -8.72 -20.62
C THR A 31 -12.20 -8.90 -19.12
N THR A 32 -11.52 -9.89 -18.53
CA THR A 32 -11.54 -10.16 -17.09
C THR A 32 -10.32 -9.51 -16.43
N ARG A 33 -10.57 -8.58 -15.52
CA ARG A 33 -9.50 -7.96 -14.71
C ARG A 33 -8.90 -9.01 -13.77
N THR A 34 -7.62 -9.33 -13.95
CA THR A 34 -6.89 -10.21 -13.03
C THR A 34 -6.91 -9.61 -11.62
N PRO A 35 -7.47 -10.30 -10.62
CA PRO A 35 -7.45 -9.82 -9.25
C PRO A 35 -6.01 -9.73 -8.75
N ALA A 36 -5.67 -8.64 -8.08
CA ALA A 36 -4.41 -8.59 -7.35
C ALA A 36 -4.47 -9.62 -6.19
N PRO A 37 -3.41 -10.40 -5.97
CA PRO A 37 -3.37 -11.39 -4.89
C PRO A 37 -3.36 -10.72 -3.52
N VAL A 38 -3.86 -11.42 -2.50
CA VAL A 38 -3.76 -10.97 -1.11
C VAL A 38 -2.28 -10.89 -0.71
N PRO A 39 -1.82 -9.79 -0.11
CA PRO A 39 -0.44 -9.69 0.35
C PRO A 39 -0.18 -10.70 1.45
N THR A 40 0.81 -11.58 1.24
CA THR A 40 1.27 -12.57 2.22
C THR A 40 2.49 -12.10 3.01
N THR A 41 3.15 -11.03 2.58
CA THR A 41 4.31 -10.45 3.26
C THR A 41 3.86 -9.47 4.34
N LYS A 42 4.74 -9.20 5.31
CA LYS A 42 4.56 -8.12 6.28
C LYS A 42 5.51 -6.94 5.96
N PRO A 43 5.09 -5.70 6.20
CA PRO A 43 6.00 -4.56 6.14
C PRO A 43 6.93 -4.57 7.37
N ILE A 44 8.17 -4.15 7.18
CA ILE A 44 9.10 -3.82 8.27
C ILE A 44 9.04 -2.31 8.44
N ALA A 45 8.65 -1.86 9.62
CA ALA A 45 8.54 -0.45 9.94
C ALA A 45 9.80 0.05 10.66
N GLN A 46 10.20 1.29 10.36
CA GLN A 46 11.27 2.00 11.04
C GLN A 46 10.81 3.43 11.30
N VAL A 47 10.94 3.90 12.53
CA VAL A 47 10.51 5.25 12.91
C VAL A 47 11.75 6.06 13.27
N ASP A 48 11.96 7.16 12.56
CA ASP A 48 12.94 8.18 12.90
C ASP A 48 12.28 9.29 13.70
N THR A 49 12.83 9.57 14.89
CA THR A 49 12.38 10.61 15.82
C THR A 49 13.45 11.70 16.00
N SER A 50 14.33 11.85 15.02
CA SER A 50 15.46 12.79 15.08
C SER A 50 14.98 14.25 15.10
N LYS A 51 13.75 14.50 14.63
CA LYS A 51 13.12 15.81 14.65
C LYS A 51 12.12 15.93 15.80
N ARG A 52 12.15 17.09 16.45
CA ARG A 52 11.24 17.44 17.54
C ARG A 52 9.79 17.47 17.05
N LEU A 53 8.90 16.74 17.73
CA LEU A 53 7.48 16.60 17.40
C LEU A 53 7.19 16.05 15.99
N GLU A 54 8.15 15.40 15.34
CA GLU A 54 7.97 14.83 14.00
C GLU A 54 8.49 13.39 14.00
N HIS A 55 7.63 12.45 13.58
CA HIS A 55 8.03 11.07 13.36
C HIS A 55 8.02 10.79 11.86
N THR A 56 9.16 10.37 11.35
CA THR A 56 9.28 9.91 9.96
C THR A 56 9.25 8.39 9.95
N ILE A 57 8.15 7.83 9.46
CA ILE A 57 7.87 6.41 9.41
C ILE A 57 8.28 5.91 8.03
N SER A 58 9.37 5.15 7.99
CA SER A 58 9.83 4.46 6.79
C SER A 58 9.38 3.01 6.87
N PHE A 59 8.84 2.46 5.79
CA PHE A 59 8.45 1.06 5.73
C PHE A 59 9.01 0.37 4.50
N THR A 60 9.45 -0.86 4.70
CA THR A 60 10.17 -1.68 3.72
C THR A 60 9.47 -3.03 3.63
N ASN A 61 9.56 -3.72 2.49
CA ASN A 61 9.07 -5.09 2.40
C ASN A 61 9.96 -6.05 3.21
N GLU A 62 9.46 -7.25 3.51
CA GLU A 62 10.19 -8.27 4.29
C GLU A 62 11.56 -8.63 3.68
N ASP A 63 11.67 -8.56 2.36
CA ASP A 63 12.89 -8.79 1.58
C ASP A 63 13.91 -7.64 1.68
N GLY A 64 13.59 -6.56 2.39
CA GLY A 64 14.43 -5.36 2.47
C GLY A 64 14.29 -4.41 1.28
N SER A 65 13.40 -4.72 0.33
CA SER A 65 13.05 -3.81 -0.77
C SER A 65 12.17 -2.67 -0.28
N ALA A 66 12.56 -1.42 -0.56
CA ALA A 66 11.75 -0.22 -0.24
C ALA A 66 10.46 -0.11 -1.08
N GLY A 67 10.25 -1.02 -2.02
CA GLY A 67 9.07 -1.09 -2.88
C GLY A 67 7.96 -1.94 -2.26
N LYS A 68 6.72 -1.50 -2.47
CA LYS A 68 5.54 -2.31 -2.14
C LYS A 68 5.47 -3.59 -2.98
N PRO A 69 4.90 -4.69 -2.44
CA PRO A 69 4.67 -5.90 -3.22
C PRO A 69 3.78 -5.64 -4.43
N ALA A 70 3.95 -6.42 -5.51
CA ALA A 70 3.12 -6.30 -6.69
C ALA A 70 1.63 -6.52 -6.34
N GLY A 71 0.77 -5.56 -6.70
CA GLY A 71 -0.67 -5.62 -6.41
C GLY A 71 -1.10 -4.97 -5.08
N VAL A 72 -0.17 -4.50 -4.25
CA VAL A 72 -0.50 -3.79 -3.00
C VAL A 72 -0.83 -2.32 -3.28
N ARG A 73 -1.91 -1.81 -2.68
CA ARG A 73 -2.30 -0.40 -2.84
C ARG A 73 -1.43 0.50 -1.95
N GLY A 74 -1.21 0.11 -0.71
CA GLY A 74 -0.39 0.83 0.25
C GLY A 74 -0.20 0.09 1.57
N CYS A 75 0.53 0.73 2.47
CA CYS A 75 0.74 0.30 3.84
C CYS A 75 -0.21 1.06 4.77
N GLN A 76 -1.03 0.34 5.51
CA GLN A 76 -1.82 0.92 6.59
C GLN A 76 -0.94 1.12 7.81
N ILE A 77 -0.89 2.35 8.29
CA ILE A 77 -0.16 2.76 9.48
C ILE A 77 -1.18 2.96 10.60
N TRP A 78 -1.01 2.17 11.65
CA TRP A 78 -1.81 2.22 12.87
C TRP A 78 -0.90 2.56 14.03
N PHE A 79 -1.42 3.31 15.01
CA PHE A 79 -0.64 3.75 16.15
C PHE A 79 -1.46 3.82 17.43
N LYS A 80 -0.78 3.71 18.57
CA LYS A 80 -1.32 4.00 19.90
C LYS A 80 -0.29 4.76 20.71
N ILE A 81 -0.71 5.80 21.43
CA ILE A 81 0.15 6.59 22.30
C ILE A 81 -0.09 6.17 23.75
N GLY A 82 0.97 6.02 24.54
CA GLY A 82 0.90 5.66 25.96
C GLY A 82 1.28 4.21 26.19
N ASP A 83 0.29 3.35 26.42
CA ASP A 83 0.49 1.93 26.69
C ASP A 83 0.57 1.08 25.42
N PRO A 84 1.31 -0.04 25.46
CA PRO A 84 1.35 -0.98 24.34
C PRO A 84 -0.04 -1.52 24.05
N ALA A 85 -0.44 -1.50 22.78
CA ALA A 85 -1.65 -2.19 22.34
C ALA A 85 -1.42 -3.71 22.40
N ILE A 86 -2.35 -4.44 23.01
CA ILE A 86 -2.35 -5.91 22.99
C ILE A 86 -3.22 -6.37 21.80
N ASP A 87 -4.31 -5.65 21.55
CA ASP A 87 -5.27 -5.94 20.50
C ASP A 87 -5.25 -4.89 19.39
N PRO A 88 -5.46 -5.30 18.12
CA PRO A 88 -5.49 -4.38 17.00
C PRO A 88 -6.67 -3.39 17.05
N ASN A 89 -7.72 -3.67 17.83
CA ASN A 89 -8.86 -2.77 18.02
C ASN A 89 -8.54 -1.55 18.89
N GLU A 90 -7.46 -1.60 19.68
CA GLU A 90 -7.02 -0.47 20.50
C GLU A 90 -6.19 0.54 19.71
N LEU A 91 -5.78 0.18 18.50
CA LEU A 91 -4.97 1.01 17.63
C LEU A 91 -5.84 2.08 16.98
N SER A 92 -5.31 3.29 16.89
CA SER A 92 -5.87 4.37 16.08
C SER A 92 -5.32 4.29 14.67
N TYR A 93 -6.20 4.39 13.68
CA TYR A 93 -5.79 4.48 12.28
C TYR A 93 -5.15 5.85 12.02
N MET A 94 -3.93 5.87 11.48
CA MET A 94 -3.23 7.10 11.12
C MET A 94 -3.46 7.43 9.64
N ALA A 95 -2.97 6.55 8.76
CA ALA A 95 -2.97 6.77 7.32
C ALA A 95 -2.75 5.46 6.57
N THR A 96 -3.13 5.44 5.30
CA THR A 96 -2.71 4.41 4.35
C THR A 96 -1.80 5.11 3.36
N ASP A 97 -0.52 4.79 3.42
CA ASP A 97 0.49 5.43 2.59
C ASP A 97 0.97 4.49 1.48
N SER A 98 1.14 5.03 0.27
CA SER A 98 1.51 4.24 -0.91
C SER A 98 3.00 4.27 -1.23
N ALA A 99 3.79 5.14 -0.57
CA ALA A 99 5.20 5.38 -0.80
C ALA A 99 5.94 5.89 0.46
N SER A 100 6.89 5.09 0.95
CA SER A 100 7.79 5.52 2.03
C SER A 100 8.69 6.68 1.62
N PRO A 101 9.05 7.60 2.55
CA PRO A 101 8.64 7.66 3.96
C PRO A 101 7.38 8.52 4.20
N TYR A 102 6.60 8.16 5.22
CA TYR A 102 5.47 8.94 5.71
C TYR A 102 5.87 9.78 6.92
N THR A 103 5.66 11.10 6.85
CA THR A 103 5.99 12.01 7.95
C THR A 103 4.73 12.46 8.68
N TYR A 104 4.69 12.26 9.99
CA TYR A 104 3.61 12.70 10.86
C TYR A 104 4.10 13.73 11.88
N HIS A 105 3.36 14.83 12.01
CA HIS A 105 3.65 15.89 12.97
C HIS A 105 2.75 15.72 14.20
N PHE A 106 3.36 15.57 15.38
CA PHE A 106 2.67 15.45 16.65
C PHE A 106 2.41 16.81 17.29
N SER A 107 1.30 16.94 18.04
CA SER A 107 1.09 18.08 18.93
C SER A 107 2.04 18.00 20.14
N GLY A 108 2.39 19.17 20.70
CA GLY A 108 3.22 19.28 21.90
C GLY A 108 2.70 18.50 23.11
N ASP A 109 1.39 18.25 23.20
CA ASP A 109 0.74 17.44 24.24
C ASP A 109 1.18 15.98 24.27
N ASN A 110 1.80 15.50 23.19
CA ASN A 110 2.29 14.13 23.07
C ASN A 110 3.80 14.01 23.29
N ALA A 111 4.49 15.13 23.55
CA ALA A 111 5.90 15.13 23.93
C ALA A 111 6.16 14.21 25.14
N GLY A 112 7.18 13.36 25.03
CA GLY A 112 7.61 12.43 26.08
C GLY A 112 6.77 11.15 26.20
N LYS A 113 5.73 10.97 25.37
CA LYS A 113 4.93 9.73 25.36
C LYS A 113 5.51 8.72 24.37
N ASN A 114 5.32 7.44 24.69
CA ASN A 114 5.67 6.34 23.79
C ASN A 114 4.56 6.15 22.77
N ALA A 115 4.92 6.06 21.50
CA ALA A 115 4.03 5.69 20.41
C ALA A 115 4.38 4.29 19.91
N TYR A 116 3.38 3.41 19.86
CA TYR A 116 3.47 2.06 19.33
C TYR A 116 2.86 2.04 17.95
N TYR A 117 3.61 1.56 16.95
CA TYR A 117 3.21 1.51 15.56
C TYR A 117 3.06 0.09 15.07
N TRP A 118 1.96 -0.14 14.37
CA TRP A 118 1.60 -1.42 13.76
C TRP A 118 1.30 -1.15 12.30
N LEU A 119 1.98 -1.85 11.40
CA LEU A 119 1.83 -1.65 9.97
C LEU A 119 1.32 -2.94 9.33
N ARG A 120 0.55 -2.81 8.25
CA ARG A 120 0.16 -3.96 7.42
C ARG A 120 -0.05 -3.52 5.98
N TRP A 121 0.24 -4.41 5.04
CA TRP A 121 -0.09 -4.15 3.64
C TRP A 121 -1.59 -4.27 3.41
N GLU A 122 -2.14 -3.45 2.53
CA GLU A 122 -3.45 -3.74 1.97
C GLU A 122 -3.48 -3.64 0.44
N ASN A 123 -4.30 -4.51 -0.15
CA ASN A 123 -4.47 -4.62 -1.59
C ASN A 123 -5.45 -3.55 -2.11
N THR A 124 -5.45 -3.30 -3.41
CA THR A 124 -6.46 -2.52 -4.16
C THR A 124 -7.91 -2.87 -3.83
N ARG A 125 -8.19 -4.11 -3.35
CA ARG A 125 -9.51 -4.57 -2.93
C ARG A 125 -9.81 -4.34 -1.44
N GLY A 126 -8.86 -3.81 -0.67
CA GLY A 126 -8.97 -3.63 0.78
C GLY A 126 -8.64 -4.89 1.59
N GLU A 127 -8.18 -5.95 0.94
CA GLU A 127 -7.72 -7.17 1.60
C GLU A 127 -6.37 -6.90 2.28
N THR A 128 -6.29 -7.20 3.58
CA THR A 128 -5.15 -6.85 4.43
C THR A 128 -4.26 -8.06 4.67
N GLY A 129 -2.94 -7.84 4.61
CA GLY A 129 -1.93 -8.82 4.95
C GLY A 129 -1.74 -8.97 6.47
N PRO A 130 -0.77 -9.80 6.89
CA PRO A 130 -0.40 -9.93 8.29
C PRO A 130 0.14 -8.62 8.87
N TRP A 131 -0.01 -8.45 10.19
CA TRP A 131 0.57 -7.34 10.92
C TRP A 131 2.10 -7.45 10.99
N SER A 132 2.77 -6.30 10.93
CA SER A 132 4.20 -6.17 11.18
C SER A 132 4.53 -6.37 12.66
N ASP A 133 5.81 -6.50 12.94
CA ASP A 133 6.34 -6.35 14.29
C ASP A 133 6.02 -4.94 14.84
N VAL A 134 5.83 -4.86 16.16
CA VAL A 134 5.48 -3.62 16.85
C VAL A 134 6.70 -2.74 16.96
N VAL A 135 6.62 -1.51 16.46
CA VAL A 135 7.68 -0.52 16.59
C VAL A 135 7.31 0.49 17.65
N MET A 136 8.15 0.61 18.68
CA MET A 136 8.00 1.62 19.71
C MET A 136 8.94 2.79 19.42
N ALA A 137 8.40 4.01 19.46
CA ALA A 137 9.19 5.23 19.35
C ALA A 137 8.67 6.28 20.33
N THR A 138 9.57 6.97 21.03
CA THR A 138 9.21 8.04 21.97
C THR A 138 9.12 9.36 21.22
N VAL A 139 8.05 10.13 21.47
CA VAL A 139 7.90 11.46 20.90
C VAL A 139 8.88 12.43 21.56
N THR A 140 9.94 12.77 20.85
CA THR A 140 10.92 13.77 21.30
C THR A 140 10.27 15.15 21.25
N GLY A 141 10.08 15.76 22.42
CA GLY A 141 9.48 17.08 22.59
C GLY A 141 10.47 18.19 22.81
#